data_AF-A0A3Q7YD93-F1
#
_entry.id   AF-A0A3Q7YD93-F1
#
_cell.length_a   1.000
_cell.length_b   1.000
_cell.length_c   1.000
_cell.angle_alpha   90.00
_cell.angle_beta   90.00
_cell.angle_gamma   90.00
#
_symmetry.space_group_name_H-M   'P 1'
#
loop_
_entity.id
_entity.type
_entity.pdbx_description
1 polymer ?
#
loop_
_entity_poly.entity_id
_entity_poly.type
_entity_poly.pdbx_seq_one_letter_code
_entity_poly.pdbx_strand_id
1 'polypeptide(L)'
;MKKISICVSFLFINLLHVSCSLVPQNNDLVDQVCKKTPYYDLCISTLQSNPQAKNTDTKGIALIMVKDIVSNLNDTLNFTQGLIKKTSDVGLKKNLDFCAETYIPLVKYVLPQAADAVNQSRFEYANYSINDAGKEIGSCNNKFSGSTTSPLSDRNVTIQKLFDIASAILKLL
;
A
#
# COMPACT_ATOMS: atom_id res chain seq x y z
N MET A 1 5.31 19.17 25.41
CA MET A 1 5.76 18.45 26.63
C MET A 1 7.25 18.16 26.50
N LYS A 2 7.99 18.31 27.59
CA LYS A 2 9.45 18.52 27.66
C LYS A 2 10.28 17.43 26.94
N LYS A 3 11.28 17.84 26.16
CA LYS A 3 12.31 16.96 25.57
C LYS A 3 13.33 16.62 26.67
N ILE A 4 13.52 15.34 26.96
CA ILE A 4 14.53 14.88 27.93
C ILE A 4 15.84 14.63 27.16
N SER A 5 16.91 15.28 27.61
CA SER A 5 18.28 15.11 27.11
C SER A 5 19.08 14.38 28.18
N ILE A 6 19.64 13.21 27.84
CA ILE A 6 20.52 12.45 28.74
C ILE A 6 21.90 12.44 28.09
N CYS A 7 22.84 13.18 28.67
CA CYS A 7 24.25 13.11 28.34
C CYS A 7 24.98 12.41 29.49
N VAL A 8 25.52 11.23 29.23
CA VAL A 8 26.37 10.52 30.19
C VAL A 8 27.78 11.10 30.08
N SER A 9 28.24 11.73 31.16
CA SER A 9 29.59 12.30 31.26
C SER A 9 30.53 11.30 31.92
N PHE A 10 31.51 10.80 31.18
CA PHE A 10 32.74 10.26 31.72
C PHE A 10 33.89 11.14 31.23
N LEU A 11 34.48 11.88 32.17
CA LEU A 11 35.73 12.61 31.98
C LEU A 11 36.83 11.60 31.65
N PHE A 12 37.48 11.72 30.48
CA PHE A 12 38.94 11.70 30.27
C PHE A 12 39.25 11.70 28.75
N ILE A 13 39.81 12.83 28.30
CA ILE A 13 40.71 13.08 27.16
C ILE A 13 40.72 12.02 26.04
N ASN A 14 40.13 12.35 24.89
CA ASN A 14 40.65 12.09 23.52
C ASN A 14 39.72 12.77 22.50
N LEU A 15 40.28 13.40 21.46
CA LEU A 15 39.54 14.06 20.38
C LEU A 15 38.65 13.06 19.64
N LEU A 16 37.36 13.03 19.97
CA LEU A 16 36.34 12.36 19.16
C LEU A 16 35.33 13.43 18.75
N HIS A 17 35.26 13.69 17.44
CA HIS A 17 34.14 14.40 16.85
C HIS A 17 32.85 13.65 17.24
N VAL A 18 32.14 14.20 18.23
CA VAL A 18 30.75 13.85 18.47
C VAL A 18 29.97 14.50 17.35
N SER A 19 29.86 13.81 16.22
CA SER A 19 28.86 14.13 15.21
C SER A 19 27.51 13.83 15.84
N CYS A 20 26.87 14.86 16.38
CA CYS A 20 25.45 14.81 16.70
C CYS A 20 24.71 14.78 15.35
N SER A 21 24.58 13.58 14.79
CA SER A 21 23.64 13.37 13.71
C SER A 21 22.25 13.57 14.31
N LEU A 22 21.65 14.72 14.04
CA LEU A 22 20.20 14.84 14.04
C LEU A 22 19.70 13.83 13.00
N VAL A 23 19.44 12.59 13.42
CA VAL A 23 18.70 11.66 12.57
C VAL A 23 17.32 12.31 12.43
N PRO A 24 16.92 12.76 11.23
CA PRO A 24 15.56 13.24 11.03
C PRO A 24 14.66 12.08 11.43
N GLN A 25 13.73 12.32 12.35
CA GLN A 25 12.73 11.34 12.70
C GLN A 25 11.95 11.06 11.41
N ASN A 26 12.17 9.91 10.77
CA ASN A 26 11.61 9.54 9.46
C ASN A 26 10.06 9.49 9.40
N ASN A 27 9.38 9.74 10.53
CA ASN A 27 7.99 10.19 10.54
C ASN A 27 7.79 11.45 9.67
N ASP A 28 8.81 12.30 9.56
CA ASP A 28 8.81 13.51 8.72
C ASP A 28 8.77 13.15 7.23
N LEU A 29 9.54 12.15 6.77
CA LEU A 29 9.48 11.73 5.37
C LEU A 29 8.13 11.11 5.02
N VAL A 30 7.61 10.23 5.87
CA VAL A 30 6.27 9.63 5.67
C VAL A 30 5.19 10.70 5.61
N ASP A 31 5.21 11.67 6.53
CA ASP A 31 4.30 12.82 6.52
C ASP A 31 4.42 13.66 5.24
N GLN A 32 5.65 14.00 4.83
CA GLN A 32 5.92 14.76 3.61
C GLN A 32 5.43 14.04 2.35
N VAL A 33 5.63 12.73 2.26
CA VAL A 33 5.16 11.91 1.14
C VAL A 33 3.63 11.87 1.15
N CYS A 34 3.01 11.50 2.26
CA CYS A 34 1.55 11.37 2.34
C CYS A 34 0.81 12.71 2.11
N LYS A 35 1.42 13.86 2.45
CA LYS A 35 0.86 15.18 2.11
C LYS A 35 0.76 15.44 0.60
N LYS A 36 1.54 14.70 -0.20
CA LYS A 36 1.51 14.76 -1.67
C LYS A 36 0.66 13.66 -2.30
N THR A 37 -0.01 12.83 -1.49
CA THR A 37 -0.91 11.77 -1.98
C THR A 37 -2.37 12.15 -1.71
N PRO A 38 -3.33 11.60 -2.48
CA PRO A 38 -4.71 11.57 -2.00
C PRO A 38 -4.82 10.72 -0.73
N TYR A 39 -5.92 10.89 0.02
CA TYR A 39 -6.23 10.11 1.21
C TYR A 39 -5.10 10.07 2.26
N TYR A 40 -4.65 11.25 2.70
CA TYR A 40 -3.56 11.42 3.67
C TYR A 40 -3.63 10.46 4.86
N ASP A 41 -4.77 10.38 5.57
CA ASP A 41 -4.90 9.54 6.76
C ASP A 41 -4.73 8.04 6.45
N LEU A 42 -5.23 7.59 5.29
CA LEU A 42 -5.05 6.21 4.84
C LEU A 42 -3.57 5.95 4.55
N CYS A 43 -2.91 6.83 3.80
CA CYS A 43 -1.47 6.73 3.54
C CYS A 43 -0.65 6.63 4.84
N ILE A 44 -0.92 7.51 5.80
CA ILE A 44 -0.26 7.49 7.11
C ILE A 44 -0.50 6.18 7.84
N SER A 45 -1.76 5.75 7.97
CA SER A 45 -2.11 4.53 8.71
C SER A 45 -1.50 3.26 8.10
N THR A 46 -1.48 3.18 6.77
CA THR A 46 -0.85 2.07 6.03
C THR A 46 0.65 2.03 6.30
N LEU A 47 1.34 3.16 6.14
CA LEU A 47 2.81 3.20 6.29
C LEU A 47 3.25 3.04 7.75
N GLN A 48 2.52 3.60 8.71
CA GLN A 48 2.85 3.46 10.14
C GLN A 48 2.67 2.03 10.65
N SER A 49 1.78 1.25 10.02
CA SER A 49 1.60 -0.18 10.32
C SER A 49 2.80 -1.04 9.90
N ASN A 50 3.70 -0.49 9.07
CA ASN A 50 4.93 -1.16 8.65
C ASN A 50 6.16 -0.53 9.32
N PRO A 51 6.85 -1.24 10.25
CA PRO A 51 8.04 -0.71 10.92
C PRO A 51 9.17 -0.28 9.97
N GLN A 52 9.25 -0.88 8.77
CA GLN A 52 10.28 -0.56 7.78
C GLN A 52 10.09 0.81 7.14
N ALA A 53 8.86 1.36 7.14
CA ALA A 53 8.59 2.68 6.57
C ALA A 53 9.35 3.80 7.28
N LYS A 54 9.75 3.59 8.54
CA LYS A 54 10.54 4.54 9.34
C LYS A 54 12.02 4.55 8.99
N ASN A 55 12.53 3.63 8.17
CA ASN A 55 13.95 3.47 7.92
C ASN A 55 14.25 3.35 6.42
N THR A 56 13.49 4.06 5.59
CA THR A 56 13.60 3.96 4.13
C THR A 56 13.38 5.30 3.45
N ASP A 57 13.72 5.38 2.16
CA ASP A 57 13.53 6.56 1.33
C ASP A 57 12.16 6.54 0.61
N THR A 58 11.86 7.53 -0.23
CA THR A 58 10.60 7.58 -0.99
C THR A 58 10.39 6.34 -1.86
N LYS A 59 11.46 5.76 -2.42
CA LYS A 59 11.40 4.51 -3.20
C LYS A 59 11.00 3.33 -2.33
N GLY A 60 11.55 3.22 -1.13
CA GLY A 60 11.15 2.19 -0.17
C GLY A 60 9.73 2.39 0.36
N ILE A 61 9.27 3.64 0.55
CA ILE A 61 7.87 3.94 0.86
C ILE A 61 6.95 3.47 -0.27
N ALA A 62 7.31 3.74 -1.53
CA ALA A 62 6.56 3.24 -2.69
C ALA A 62 6.49 1.70 -2.70
N LEU A 63 7.62 1.02 -2.45
CA LEU A 63 7.68 -0.44 -2.39
C LEU A 63 6.80 -1.01 -1.28
N ILE A 64 6.81 -0.39 -0.09
CA ILE A 64 5.95 -0.79 1.03
C ILE A 64 4.48 -0.64 0.66
N MET A 65 4.09 0.49 0.06
CA MET A 65 2.70 0.71 -0.38
C MET A 65 2.25 -0.34 -1.40
N VAL A 66 3.07 -0.66 -2.40
CA VAL A 66 2.74 -1.71 -3.38
C VAL A 66 2.59 -3.08 -2.72
N LYS A 67 3.45 -3.43 -1.75
CA LYS A 67 3.33 -4.69 -1.00
C LYS A 67 2.08 -4.72 -0.11
N ASP A 68 1.69 -3.61 0.48
CA ASP A 68 0.47 -3.51 1.28
C ASP A 68 -0.78 -3.74 0.42
N ILE A 69 -0.79 -3.19 -0.79
CA ILE A 69 -1.85 -3.45 -1.79
C ILE A 69 -1.93 -4.95 -2.12
N VAL A 70 -0.80 -5.62 -2.35
CA VAL A 70 -0.78 -7.08 -2.59
C VAL A 70 -1.43 -7.82 -1.42
N SER A 71 -1.09 -7.46 -0.17
CA SER A 71 -1.66 -8.08 1.02
C SER A 71 -3.17 -7.88 1.10
N ASN A 72 -3.64 -6.63 0.95
CA ASN A 72 -5.06 -6.28 1.00
C ASN A 72 -5.87 -6.99 -0.11
N LEU A 73 -5.32 -7.08 -1.31
CA LEU A 73 -5.98 -7.75 -2.43
C LEU A 73 -5.99 -9.27 -2.24
N ASN A 74 -4.92 -9.87 -1.70
CA ASN A 74 -4.90 -11.29 -1.36
C ASN A 74 -5.92 -11.63 -0.26
N ASP A 75 -6.03 -10.80 0.77
CA ASP A 75 -7.05 -10.97 1.81
C ASP A 75 -8.47 -10.83 1.25
N THR A 76 -8.67 -9.91 0.31
CA THR A 76 -9.94 -9.73 -0.41
C THR A 76 -10.26 -10.91 -1.32
N LEU A 77 -9.26 -11.50 -1.98
CA LEU A 77 -9.42 -12.74 -2.75
C LEU A 77 -9.85 -13.90 -1.84
N ASN A 78 -9.17 -14.08 -0.70
CA ASN A 78 -9.53 -15.12 0.27
C ASN A 78 -10.96 -14.93 0.82
N PHE A 79 -11.33 -13.69 1.13
CA PHE A 79 -12.68 -13.34 1.54
C PHE A 79 -13.71 -13.69 0.46
N THR A 80 -13.45 -13.30 -0.79
CA THR A 80 -14.30 -13.60 -1.96
C THR A 80 -14.48 -15.11 -2.14
N GLN A 81 -13.40 -15.89 -2.09
CA GLN A 81 -13.45 -17.36 -2.14
C GLN A 81 -14.26 -17.97 -0.99
N GLY A 82 -14.19 -17.36 0.20
CA GLY A 82 -15.04 -17.74 1.33
C GLY A 82 -16.52 -17.51 1.07
N LEU A 83 -16.89 -16.40 0.43
CA LEU A 83 -18.27 -16.10 0.05
C LEU A 83 -18.79 -17.07 -1.03
N ILE A 84 -17.97 -17.36 -2.05
CA ILE A 84 -18.29 -18.32 -3.13
C ILE A 84 -18.67 -19.69 -2.56
N LYS A 85 -17.95 -20.16 -1.54
CA LYS A 85 -18.21 -21.46 -0.89
C LYS A 85 -19.51 -21.49 -0.08
N LYS A 86 -20.00 -20.34 0.37
CA LYS A 86 -21.15 -20.22 1.29
C LYS A 86 -22.46 -19.84 0.59
N THR A 87 -22.39 -19.13 -0.53
CA THR A 87 -23.60 -18.66 -1.22
C THR A 87 -24.28 -19.77 -2.02
N SER A 88 -25.61 -19.81 -1.95
CA SER A 88 -26.47 -20.60 -2.85
C SER A 88 -27.06 -19.75 -3.99
N ASP A 89 -26.95 -18.42 -3.91
CA ASP A 89 -27.39 -17.51 -4.97
C ASP A 89 -26.45 -17.60 -6.17
N VAL A 90 -26.99 -18.08 -7.31
CA VAL A 90 -26.26 -18.32 -8.56
C VAL A 90 -25.75 -17.02 -9.19
N GLY A 91 -26.52 -15.94 -9.12
CA GLY A 91 -26.13 -14.64 -9.66
C GLY A 91 -25.01 -14.01 -8.86
N LEU A 92 -25.13 -14.03 -7.52
CA LEU A 92 -24.06 -13.59 -6.62
C LEU A 92 -22.80 -14.44 -6.81
N LYS A 93 -22.93 -15.76 -6.88
CA LYS A 93 -21.79 -16.67 -7.11
C LYS A 93 -21.05 -16.33 -8.40
N LYS A 94 -21.77 -16.15 -9.51
CA LYS A 94 -21.20 -15.78 -10.82
C LYS A 94 -20.41 -14.46 -10.74
N ASN A 95 -20.94 -13.46 -10.04
CA ASN A 95 -20.27 -12.17 -9.87
C ASN A 95 -19.01 -12.29 -9.00
N LEU A 96 -19.07 -13.07 -7.93
CA LEU A 96 -17.92 -13.32 -7.05
C LEU A 96 -16.82 -14.14 -7.76
N ASP A 97 -17.20 -15.16 -8.53
CA ASP A 97 -16.26 -15.97 -9.33
C ASP A 97 -15.50 -15.08 -10.32
N PHE A 98 -16.20 -14.20 -11.04
CA PHE A 98 -15.56 -13.20 -11.92
C PHE A 98 -14.54 -12.35 -11.17
N CYS A 99 -14.92 -11.80 -10.00
CA CYS A 99 -14.00 -10.99 -9.20
C CYS A 99 -12.78 -11.79 -8.71
N ALA A 100 -12.97 -13.03 -8.28
CA ALA A 100 -11.88 -13.88 -7.84
C ALA A 100 -10.90 -14.18 -9.00
N GLU A 101 -11.42 -14.51 -10.19
CA GLU A 101 -10.62 -14.72 -11.40
C GLU A 101 -9.84 -13.46 -11.79
N THR A 102 -10.43 -12.27 -11.63
CA THR A 102 -9.75 -10.98 -11.81
C THR A 102 -8.64 -10.75 -10.77
N TYR A 103 -8.86 -11.06 -9.50
CA TYR A 103 -7.87 -10.78 -8.44
C TYR A 103 -6.65 -11.72 -8.48
N ILE A 104 -6.83 -12.98 -8.86
CA ILE A 104 -5.76 -13.99 -8.88
C ILE A 104 -4.50 -13.52 -9.65
N PRO A 105 -4.59 -13.09 -10.92
CA PRO A 105 -3.40 -12.65 -11.67
C PRO A 105 -2.81 -11.36 -11.11
N LEU A 106 -3.62 -10.47 -10.53
CA LEU A 106 -3.14 -9.24 -9.90
C LEU A 106 -2.24 -9.55 -8.70
N VAL A 107 -2.70 -10.44 -7.83
CA VAL A 107 -1.95 -10.87 -6.64
C VAL A 107 -0.72 -11.69 -7.02
N LYS A 108 -0.84 -12.61 -7.98
CA LYS A 108 0.25 -13.54 -8.32
C LYS A 108 1.34 -12.93 -9.18
N TYR A 109 1.00 -11.98 -10.06
CA TYR A 109 1.89 -11.54 -11.12
C TYR A 109 1.99 -10.02 -11.23
N VAL A 110 0.88 -9.32 -11.47
CA VAL A 110 0.92 -7.89 -11.87
C VAL A 110 1.50 -7.02 -10.76
N LEU A 111 1.01 -7.14 -9.53
CA LEU A 111 1.46 -6.31 -8.42
C LEU A 111 2.85 -6.70 -7.89
N PRO A 112 3.20 -8.00 -7.79
CA PRO A 112 4.60 -8.38 -7.56
C PRO A 112 5.56 -7.82 -8.61
N GLN A 113 5.20 -7.84 -9.90
CA GLN A 113 6.01 -7.25 -10.96
C GLN A 113 6.10 -5.72 -10.83
N ALA A 114 5.06 -5.05 -10.36
CA ALA A 114 5.11 -3.62 -10.05
C ALA A 114 6.12 -3.36 -8.91
N ALA A 115 6.14 -4.17 -7.87
CA ALA A 115 7.12 -4.08 -6.79
C ALA A 115 8.56 -4.31 -7.28
N ASP A 116 8.77 -5.28 -8.17
CA ASP A 116 10.08 -5.50 -8.80
C ASP A 116 10.50 -4.32 -9.68
N ALA A 117 9.55 -3.71 -10.39
CA ALA A 117 9.81 -2.50 -11.15
C ALA A 117 10.21 -1.33 -10.25
N VAL A 118 9.58 -1.15 -9.08
CA VAL A 118 10.03 -0.17 -8.08
C VAL A 118 11.47 -0.45 -7.65
N ASN A 119 11.81 -1.71 -7.32
CA ASN A 119 13.17 -2.11 -6.95
C ASN A 119 14.20 -1.77 -8.03
N GLN A 120 13.83 -1.92 -9.29
CA GLN A 120 14.66 -1.63 -10.46
C GLN A 120 14.60 -0.15 -10.91
N SER A 121 13.92 0.71 -10.14
CA SER A 121 13.71 2.13 -10.47
C SER A 121 12.98 2.36 -11.80
N ARG A 122 12.16 1.40 -12.24
CA ARG A 122 11.27 1.49 -13.41
C ARG A 122 9.89 2.04 -12.98
N PHE A 123 9.87 3.26 -12.46
CA PHE A 123 8.68 3.82 -11.78
C PHE A 123 7.49 4.03 -12.71
N GLU A 124 7.71 4.42 -13.97
CA GLU A 124 6.63 4.52 -14.97
C GLU A 124 5.94 3.18 -15.21
N TYR A 125 6.71 2.10 -15.32
CA TYR A 125 6.16 0.75 -15.48
C TYR A 125 5.41 0.30 -14.22
N ALA A 126 5.97 0.55 -13.04
CA ALA A 126 5.27 0.27 -11.78
C ALA A 126 3.93 1.01 -11.69
N ASN A 127 3.92 2.30 -12.06
CA ASN A 127 2.71 3.12 -12.06
C ASN A 127 1.70 2.64 -13.12
N TYR A 128 2.17 2.22 -14.30
CA TYR A 128 1.32 1.59 -15.31
C TYR A 128 0.63 0.33 -14.74
N SER A 129 1.37 -0.59 -14.15
CA SER A 129 0.84 -1.82 -13.55
C SER A 129 -0.15 -1.56 -12.42
N ILE A 130 0.10 -0.54 -11.59
CA ILE A 130 -0.81 -0.11 -10.52
C ILE A 130 -2.14 0.40 -11.08
N ASN A 131 -2.09 1.26 -12.10
CA ASN A 131 -3.30 1.79 -12.73
C ASN A 131 -4.08 0.70 -13.49
N ASP A 132 -3.38 -0.24 -14.13
CA ASP A 132 -3.99 -1.38 -14.79
C ASP A 132 -4.74 -2.29 -13.80
N ALA A 133 -4.10 -2.63 -12.68
CA ALA A 133 -4.73 -3.36 -11.59
C ALA A 133 -5.96 -2.62 -11.03
N GLY A 134 -5.90 -1.28 -10.92
CA GLY A 134 -7.04 -0.46 -10.54
C GLY A 134 -8.24 -0.60 -11.49
N LYS A 135 -8.01 -0.65 -12.80
CA LYS A 135 -9.08 -0.86 -13.79
C LYS A 135 -9.74 -2.22 -13.62
N GLU A 136 -8.96 -3.26 -13.35
CA GLU A 136 -9.45 -4.61 -13.09
C GLU A 136 -10.34 -4.69 -11.84
N ILE A 137 -9.97 -4.01 -10.75
CA ILE A 137 -10.87 -3.87 -9.58
C ILE A 137 -12.16 -3.13 -9.96
N GLY A 138 -12.08 -2.12 -10.83
CA GLY A 138 -13.26 -1.44 -11.40
C GLY A 138 -14.17 -2.39 -12.19
N SER A 139 -13.60 -3.26 -13.01
CA SER A 139 -14.33 -4.29 -13.76
C SER A 139 -15.07 -5.26 -12.84
N CYS A 140 -14.48 -5.65 -11.71
CA CYS A 140 -15.18 -6.44 -10.69
C CYS A 140 -16.37 -5.67 -10.09
N ASN A 141 -16.17 -4.41 -9.68
CA ASN A 141 -17.25 -3.58 -9.13
C ASN A 141 -18.43 -3.46 -10.09
N ASN A 142 -18.15 -3.34 -11.39
CA ASN A 142 -19.17 -3.22 -12.43
C ASN A 142 -20.08 -4.45 -12.56
N LYS A 143 -19.68 -5.63 -12.04
CA LYS A 143 -20.57 -6.80 -11.97
C LYS A 143 -21.73 -6.63 -10.99
N PHE A 144 -21.62 -5.68 -10.06
CA PHE A 144 -22.62 -5.42 -9.04
C PHE A 144 -23.48 -4.18 -9.33
N SER A 145 -23.26 -3.45 -10.43
CA SER A 145 -23.95 -2.19 -10.75
C SER A 145 -25.45 -2.30 -11.08
N GLY A 146 -26.05 -3.50 -10.99
CA GLY A 146 -27.45 -3.77 -11.33
C GLY A 146 -28.24 -4.59 -10.31
N SER A 147 -27.67 -4.94 -9.16
CA SER A 147 -28.36 -5.65 -8.06
C SER A 147 -27.71 -5.31 -6.71
N THR A 148 -28.23 -5.89 -5.61
CA THR A 148 -27.80 -5.73 -4.20
C THR A 148 -26.37 -5.24 -3.97
N THR A 149 -26.21 -4.36 -2.96
CA THR A 149 -24.92 -3.88 -2.43
C THR A 149 -23.86 -4.97 -2.43
N SER A 150 -22.78 -4.76 -3.19
CA SER A 150 -21.69 -5.75 -3.31
C SER A 150 -21.09 -6.04 -1.94
N PRO A 151 -20.92 -7.32 -1.54
CA PRO A 151 -20.21 -7.67 -0.31
C PRO A 151 -18.71 -7.33 -0.39
N LEU A 152 -18.21 -6.94 -1.56
CA LEU A 152 -16.82 -6.56 -1.80
C LEU A 152 -16.60 -5.04 -1.81
N SER A 153 -17.67 -4.23 -1.71
CA SER A 153 -17.62 -2.78 -1.99
C SER A 153 -16.58 -2.06 -1.13
N ASP A 154 -16.62 -2.20 0.20
CA ASP A 154 -15.70 -1.51 1.11
C ASP A 154 -14.24 -1.93 0.89
N ARG A 155 -14.01 -3.22 0.62
CA ARG A 155 -12.68 -3.77 0.34
C ARG A 155 -12.12 -3.22 -0.96
N ASN A 156 -12.92 -3.23 -2.02
CA ASN A 156 -12.52 -2.72 -3.33
C ASN A 156 -12.31 -1.21 -3.31
N VAL A 157 -13.13 -0.44 -2.60
CA VAL A 157 -12.93 0.99 -2.41
C VAL A 157 -11.62 1.27 -1.68
N THR A 158 -11.33 0.51 -0.63
CA THR A 158 -10.05 0.66 0.10
C THR A 158 -8.86 0.37 -0.81
N ILE A 159 -8.90 -0.72 -1.58
CA ILE A 159 -7.84 -1.07 -2.53
C ILE A 159 -7.68 0.00 -3.62
N GLN A 160 -8.77 0.55 -4.17
CA GLN A 160 -8.71 1.66 -5.12
C GLN A 160 -7.99 2.88 -4.55
N LYS A 161 -8.33 3.27 -3.31
CA LYS A 161 -7.65 4.38 -2.63
C LYS A 161 -6.16 4.11 -2.44
N LEU A 162 -5.78 2.87 -2.12
CA LEU A 162 -4.38 2.48 -2.01
C LEU A 162 -3.66 2.54 -3.37
N PHE A 163 -4.30 2.15 -4.48
CA PHE A 163 -3.74 2.34 -5.82
C PHE A 163 -3.52 3.83 -6.14
N ASP A 164 -4.48 4.70 -5.80
CA ASP A 164 -4.35 6.14 -6.00
C ASP A 164 -3.17 6.72 -5.19
N ILE A 165 -3.02 6.28 -3.94
CA ILE A 165 -1.88 6.64 -3.09
C ILE A 165 -0.57 6.16 -3.74
N ALA A 166 -0.47 4.88 -4.11
CA ALA A 166 0.72 4.32 -4.73
C ALA A 166 1.10 5.05 -6.03
N SER A 167 0.12 5.36 -6.88
CA SER A 167 0.34 6.13 -8.11
C SER A 167 0.89 7.52 -7.79
N ALA A 168 0.34 8.21 -6.79
CA ALA A 168 0.84 9.52 -6.37
C ALA A 168 2.27 9.46 -5.85
N ILE A 169 2.62 8.46 -5.02
CA ILE A 169 3.99 8.28 -4.52
C ILE A 169 4.96 8.01 -5.68
N LEU A 170 4.58 7.13 -6.62
CA LEU A 170 5.41 6.78 -7.78
C LEU A 170 5.68 7.98 -8.70
N LYS A 171 4.77 8.96 -8.76
CA LYS A 171 4.95 10.21 -9.52
C LYS A 171 5.89 11.21 -8.84
N LEU A 172 6.31 10.95 -7.60
CA LEU A 172 7.33 11.75 -6.90
C LEU A 172 8.75 11.27 -7.21
N LEU A 173 8.89 10.13 -7.90
CA LEU A 173 10.13 9.40 -8.14
C LEU A 173 10.60 9.50 -9.60
#